data_AF-A0A9X3TTK2-F1
#
_entry.id   AF-A0A9X3TTK2-F1
#
_cell.length_a   1.000
_cell.length_b   1.000
_cell.length_c   1.000
_cell.angle_alpha   90.00
_cell.angle_beta   90.00
_cell.angle_gamma   90.00
#
_symmetry.space_group_name_H-M   'P 1'
#
loop_
_entity.id
_entity.type
_entity.pdbx_description
1 polymer ?
#
loop_
_entity_poly.entity_id
_entity_poly.type
_entity_poly.pdbx_seq_one_letter_code
_entity_poly.pdbx_strand_id
1 'polypeptide(L)'
;MVNVANNSLVNYEKVKMKAIQSGELDLEVRISVAELPWFIDQLVNDGISDWRLHVHLVRNERDILDGRHIQKLKAFGLERITTDLYLDIREPKRTIHEVHFLKECAINYIHVEWTLASDHPIDPTPIVHFLPPEFLDVEFENASKWLEIWCENHLNEGLTYRRGPGFVNVRDQRPTFDSRFFQIDNKVDLDVFNMTMEPKRLSDFLQEVSFEALKSMIKYQLLLRVDDWILNLVTPVNKKVIPFL
;
A
#
# COMPACT_ATOMS: atom_id res chain seq x y z
N MET A 1 5.15 -30.91 8.25
CA MET A 1 5.54 -29.64 7.62
C MET A 1 6.05 -29.95 6.22
N VAL A 2 5.21 -29.74 5.20
CA VAL A 2 5.58 -29.94 3.80
C VAL A 2 6.36 -28.71 3.35
N ASN A 3 7.50 -28.93 2.71
CA ASN A 3 8.43 -27.91 2.25
C ASN A 3 7.78 -27.12 1.10
N VAL A 4 7.23 -25.93 1.39
CA VAL A 4 6.47 -25.09 0.44
C VAL A 4 7.34 -24.57 -0.71
N ALA A 5 8.66 -24.51 -0.52
CA ALA A 5 9.62 -23.97 -1.49
C ALA A 5 9.71 -24.73 -2.83
N ASN A 6 9.27 -26.00 -2.88
CA ASN A 6 9.29 -26.79 -4.13
C ASN A 6 8.00 -26.63 -4.97
N ASN A 7 6.95 -25.99 -4.44
CA ASN A 7 5.69 -25.82 -5.17
C ASN A 7 5.64 -24.54 -6.03
N SER A 8 6.42 -23.51 -5.71
CA SER A 8 6.42 -22.22 -6.42
C SER A 8 7.04 -22.30 -7.81
N LEU A 9 8.23 -22.92 -7.92
CA LEU A 9 8.92 -23.22 -9.18
C LEU A 9 8.07 -24.06 -10.14
N VAL A 10 7.39 -25.08 -9.60
CA VAL A 10 6.53 -25.98 -10.36
C VAL A 10 5.30 -25.24 -10.89
N ASN A 11 4.85 -24.18 -10.21
CA ASN A 11 3.71 -23.39 -10.63
C ASN A 11 4.10 -22.39 -11.73
N TYR A 12 5.21 -21.65 -11.58
CA TYR A 12 5.61 -20.64 -12.57
C TYR A 12 5.81 -21.20 -13.98
N GLU A 13 6.67 -22.22 -14.14
CA GLU A 13 6.97 -22.79 -15.46
C GLU A 13 5.73 -23.41 -16.10
N LYS A 14 4.84 -24.04 -15.31
CA LYS A 14 3.58 -24.59 -15.82
C LYS A 14 2.63 -23.49 -16.29
N VAL A 15 2.47 -22.43 -15.51
CA VAL A 15 1.56 -21.33 -15.85
C VAL A 15 2.11 -20.55 -17.05
N LYS A 16 3.42 -20.27 -17.10
CA LYS A 16 4.10 -19.67 -18.26
C LYS A 16 3.92 -20.51 -19.53
N MET A 17 4.19 -21.81 -19.48
CA MET A 17 4.02 -22.69 -20.64
C MET A 17 2.56 -22.75 -21.09
N LYS A 18 1.61 -22.75 -20.17
CA LYS A 18 0.17 -22.70 -20.49
C LYS A 18 -0.19 -21.39 -21.18
N ALA A 19 0.23 -20.24 -20.64
CA ALA A 19 -0.02 -18.92 -21.22
C ALA A 19 0.55 -18.78 -22.63
N ILE A 20 1.80 -19.24 -22.84
CA ILE A 20 2.43 -19.27 -24.17
C ILE A 20 1.65 -20.17 -25.15
N GLN A 21 1.19 -21.34 -24.69
CA GLN A 21 0.44 -22.27 -25.53
C GLN A 21 -0.97 -21.78 -25.87
N SER A 22 -1.65 -21.09 -24.94
CA SER A 22 -2.99 -20.55 -25.16
C SER A 22 -3.00 -19.21 -25.89
N GLY A 23 -1.85 -18.51 -25.95
CA GLY A 23 -1.78 -17.13 -26.41
C GLY A 23 -2.46 -16.14 -25.47
N GLU A 24 -2.78 -16.57 -24.24
CA GLU A 24 -3.34 -15.71 -23.20
C GLU A 24 -2.21 -14.89 -22.57
N LEU A 25 -2.43 -13.58 -22.49
CA LEU A 25 -1.53 -12.66 -21.80
C LEU A 25 -1.87 -12.52 -20.31
N ASP A 26 -2.85 -13.28 -19.80
CA ASP A 26 -3.27 -13.25 -18.39
C ASP A 26 -2.51 -14.33 -17.60
N LEU A 27 -1.79 -13.90 -16.57
CA LEU A 27 -0.99 -14.77 -15.71
C LEU A 27 -1.46 -14.65 -14.26
N GLU A 28 -2.10 -15.69 -13.76
CA GLU A 28 -2.43 -15.82 -12.34
C GLU A 28 -1.38 -16.67 -11.62
N VAL A 29 -0.75 -16.10 -10.59
CA VAL A 29 0.32 -16.76 -9.83
C VAL A 29 0.04 -16.68 -8.34
N ARG A 30 0.13 -17.83 -7.67
CA ARG A 30 0.17 -17.92 -6.21
C ARG A 30 1.62 -18.06 -5.75
N ILE A 31 2.08 -17.12 -4.93
CA ILE A 31 3.49 -17.04 -4.52
C ILE A 31 3.63 -16.58 -3.07
N SER A 32 4.64 -17.09 -2.36
CA SER A 32 4.93 -16.56 -1.03
C SER A 32 5.68 -15.22 -1.08
N VAL A 33 5.51 -14.37 -0.08
CA VAL A 33 6.22 -13.08 -0.01
C VAL A 33 7.74 -13.25 -0.07
N ALA A 34 8.26 -14.31 0.56
CA ALA A 34 9.69 -14.63 0.54
C ALA A 34 10.23 -14.96 -0.86
N GLU A 35 9.38 -15.44 -1.77
CA GLU A 35 9.75 -15.83 -3.14
C GLU A 35 9.58 -14.71 -4.16
N LEU A 36 8.96 -13.58 -3.78
CA LEU A 36 8.77 -12.43 -4.68
C LEU A 36 10.06 -11.95 -5.36
N PRO A 37 11.22 -11.82 -4.68
CA PRO A 37 12.46 -11.40 -5.34
C PRO A 37 12.86 -12.36 -6.46
N TRP A 38 12.84 -13.67 -6.18
CA TRP A 38 13.19 -14.69 -7.16
C TRP A 38 12.23 -14.68 -8.36
N PHE A 39 10.92 -14.53 -8.12
CA PHE A 39 9.93 -14.48 -9.19
C PHE A 39 10.11 -13.25 -10.09
N ILE A 40 10.41 -12.09 -9.52
CA ILE A 40 10.75 -10.89 -10.30
C ILE A 40 11.99 -11.14 -11.16
N ASP A 41 13.01 -11.80 -10.62
CA ASP A 41 14.20 -12.15 -11.39
C ASP A 41 13.88 -13.10 -12.55
N GLN A 42 12.93 -14.03 -12.39
CA GLN A 42 12.46 -14.87 -13.50
C GLN A 42 11.75 -14.05 -14.58
N LEU A 43 10.82 -13.16 -14.20
CA LEU A 43 10.14 -12.28 -15.17
C LEU A 43 11.14 -11.44 -15.98
N VAL A 44 12.18 -10.93 -15.32
CA VAL A 44 13.28 -10.20 -15.98
C VAL A 44 14.03 -11.11 -16.96
N ASN A 45 14.46 -12.29 -16.51
CA ASN A 45 15.25 -13.22 -17.33
C ASN A 45 14.48 -13.70 -18.56
N ASP A 46 13.18 -13.89 -18.42
CA ASP A 46 12.30 -14.35 -19.49
C ASP A 46 11.91 -13.23 -20.47
N GLY A 47 12.28 -11.98 -20.19
CA GLY A 47 11.95 -10.84 -21.04
C GLY A 47 10.45 -10.64 -21.18
N ILE A 48 9.67 -11.06 -20.18
CA ILE A 48 8.22 -10.93 -20.20
C ILE A 48 7.87 -9.44 -20.18
N SER A 49 7.18 -8.97 -21.21
CA SER A 49 6.53 -7.67 -21.23
C SER A 49 5.06 -7.85 -21.65
N ASP A 50 4.20 -6.91 -21.27
CA ASP A 50 2.82 -6.81 -21.76
C ASP A 50 1.84 -7.89 -21.26
N TRP A 51 2.16 -8.58 -20.16
CA TRP A 51 1.23 -9.51 -19.51
C TRP A 51 0.28 -8.76 -18.58
N ARG A 52 -0.91 -9.32 -18.34
CA ARG A 52 -1.78 -8.97 -17.22
C ARG A 52 -1.48 -9.93 -16.09
N LEU A 53 -0.78 -9.44 -15.09
CA LEU A 53 -0.33 -10.26 -13.98
C LEU A 53 -1.28 -10.09 -12.78
N HIS A 54 -1.79 -11.22 -12.28
CA HIS A 54 -2.57 -11.34 -11.06
C HIS A 54 -1.79 -12.17 -10.04
N VAL A 55 -1.51 -11.60 -8.86
CA VAL A 55 -0.68 -12.25 -7.85
C VAL A 55 -1.47 -12.50 -6.58
N HIS A 56 -1.59 -13.78 -6.20
CA HIS A 56 -2.05 -14.17 -4.88
C HIS A 56 -0.83 -14.33 -3.95
N LEU A 57 -0.65 -13.38 -3.04
CA LEU A 57 0.44 -13.40 -2.06
C LEU A 57 0.07 -14.27 -0.87
N VAL A 58 0.86 -15.32 -0.66
CA VAL A 58 0.80 -16.18 0.52
C VAL A 58 1.80 -15.66 1.55
N ARG A 59 1.35 -15.51 2.79
CA ARG A 59 2.14 -14.92 3.87
C ARG A 59 2.25 -15.87 5.03
N ASN A 60 3.41 -15.90 5.67
CA ASN A 60 3.55 -16.39 7.03
C ASN A 60 3.24 -15.26 8.01
N GLU A 61 2.95 -15.62 9.27
CA GLU A 61 2.62 -14.68 10.35
C GLU A 61 3.67 -13.57 10.54
N ARG A 62 4.93 -13.82 10.21
CA ARG A 62 6.05 -12.87 10.38
C ARG A 62 6.41 -12.08 9.13
N ASP A 63 5.78 -12.36 8.00
CA ASP A 63 6.10 -11.70 6.74
C ASP A 63 5.56 -10.27 6.76
N ILE A 64 6.42 -9.29 6.47
CA ILE A 64 6.03 -7.87 6.35
C ILE A 64 5.96 -7.53 4.87
N LEU A 65 4.79 -7.08 4.42
CA LEU A 65 4.61 -6.47 3.11
C LEU A 65 4.90 -4.98 3.22
N ASP A 66 5.91 -4.49 2.51
CA ASP A 66 6.35 -3.09 2.57
C ASP A 66 6.25 -2.37 1.22
N GLY A 67 5.63 -2.98 0.21
CA GLY A 67 5.41 -2.37 -1.10
C GLY A 67 6.65 -2.25 -2.00
N ARG A 68 7.86 -2.59 -1.54
CA ARG A 68 9.13 -2.35 -2.26
C ARG A 68 9.23 -2.99 -3.66
N HIS A 69 8.41 -4.01 -3.90
CA HIS A 69 8.39 -4.78 -5.15
C HIS A 69 7.28 -4.35 -6.11
N ILE A 70 6.35 -3.49 -5.66
CA ILE A 70 5.16 -3.12 -6.40
C ILE A 70 5.50 -2.45 -7.73
N GLN A 71 6.38 -1.45 -7.73
CA GLN A 71 6.77 -0.75 -8.95
C GLN A 71 7.42 -1.70 -9.98
N LYS A 72 8.24 -2.65 -9.51
CA LYS A 72 8.89 -3.64 -10.39
C LYS A 72 7.84 -4.58 -11.00
N LEU A 73 6.94 -5.13 -10.18
CA LEU A 73 5.85 -5.99 -10.67
C LEU A 73 4.92 -5.22 -11.62
N LYS A 74 4.67 -3.93 -11.38
CA LYS A 74 3.87 -3.10 -12.28
C LYS A 74 4.50 -2.97 -13.67
N ALA A 75 5.83 -2.92 -13.77
CA ALA A 75 6.53 -2.91 -15.05
C ALA A 75 6.32 -4.20 -15.86
N PHE A 76 5.99 -5.31 -15.17
CA PHE A 76 5.60 -6.59 -15.76
C PHE A 76 4.08 -6.75 -15.93
N GLY A 77 3.33 -5.64 -15.77
CA GLY A 77 1.89 -5.60 -15.99
C GLY A 77 1.06 -6.18 -14.85
N LEU A 78 1.54 -6.09 -13.61
CA LEU A 78 0.71 -6.34 -12.43
C LEU A 78 -0.53 -5.44 -12.42
N GLU A 79 -1.70 -6.06 -12.41
CA GLU A 79 -3.00 -5.38 -12.33
C GLU A 79 -3.72 -5.63 -11.01
N ARG A 80 -3.55 -6.84 -10.45
CA ARG A 80 -4.25 -7.28 -9.24
C ARG A 80 -3.35 -8.01 -8.26
N ILE A 81 -3.56 -7.75 -6.97
CA ILE A 81 -3.03 -8.55 -5.87
C ILE A 81 -4.19 -9.04 -4.99
N THR A 82 -4.12 -10.30 -4.57
CA THR A 82 -4.97 -10.86 -3.51
C THR A 82 -4.10 -11.26 -2.31
N THR A 83 -4.44 -10.81 -1.10
CA THR A 83 -3.64 -11.09 0.12
C THR A 83 -4.42 -10.80 1.41
N ASP A 84 -3.94 -11.29 2.55
CA ASP A 84 -4.39 -10.83 3.87
C ASP A 84 -3.51 -9.69 4.38
N LEU A 85 -4.10 -8.72 5.08
CA LEU A 85 -3.39 -7.65 5.81
C LEU A 85 -3.82 -7.61 7.29
N TYR A 86 -2.90 -7.15 8.12
CA TYR A 86 -2.88 -7.11 9.58
C TYR A 86 -2.65 -5.68 10.05
N LEU A 87 -3.70 -4.86 9.99
CA LEU A 87 -3.64 -3.48 10.44
C LEU A 87 -3.80 -3.35 11.97
N ASP A 88 -3.04 -4.13 12.74
CA ASP A 88 -3.14 -4.27 14.20
C ASP A 88 -2.39 -3.16 14.95
N ILE A 89 -3.08 -2.45 15.86
CA ILE A 89 -2.47 -1.40 16.69
C ILE A 89 -1.34 -1.94 17.60
N ARG A 90 -1.36 -3.23 17.93
CA ARG A 90 -0.38 -3.93 18.78
C ARG A 90 0.85 -4.39 18.01
N GLU A 91 0.81 -4.35 16.67
CA GLU A 91 1.97 -4.59 15.81
C GLU A 91 2.36 -3.33 14.99
N PRO A 92 2.79 -2.23 15.64
CA PRO A 92 3.02 -0.93 14.99
C PRO A 92 3.84 -0.97 13.71
N LYS A 93 4.96 -1.71 13.74
CA LYS A 93 5.85 -1.86 12.60
C LYS A 93 5.10 -2.48 11.41
N ARG A 94 4.45 -3.61 11.63
CA ARG A 94 3.76 -4.34 10.56
C ARG A 94 2.64 -3.50 9.96
N THR A 95 1.81 -2.92 10.81
CA THR A 95 0.70 -2.06 10.41
C THR A 95 1.15 -0.90 9.53
N ILE A 96 2.21 -0.18 9.93
CA ILE A 96 2.72 0.93 9.12
C ILE A 96 3.28 0.45 7.77
N HIS A 97 3.97 -0.69 7.73
CA HIS A 97 4.45 -1.25 6.46
C HIS A 97 3.30 -1.73 5.56
N GLU A 98 2.22 -2.25 6.12
CA GLU A 98 1.07 -2.70 5.32
C GLU A 98 0.22 -1.54 4.81
N VAL A 99 0.08 -0.46 5.59
CA VAL A 99 -0.46 0.81 5.07
C VAL A 99 0.46 1.36 3.98
N HIS A 100 1.78 1.21 4.11
CA HIS A 100 2.72 1.55 3.04
C HIS A 100 2.52 0.70 1.79
N PHE A 101 2.29 -0.61 1.94
CA PHE A 101 1.93 -1.49 0.84
C PHE A 101 0.65 -1.04 0.12
N LEU A 102 -0.42 -0.70 0.86
CA LEU A 102 -1.65 -0.15 0.28
C LEU A 102 -1.39 1.17 -0.46
N LYS A 103 -0.56 2.05 0.11
CA LYS A 103 -0.13 3.29 -0.54
C LYS A 103 0.60 3.03 -1.85
N GLU A 104 1.56 2.11 -1.88
CA GLU A 104 2.31 1.76 -3.09
C GLU A 104 1.41 1.15 -4.17
N CYS A 105 0.45 0.31 -3.79
CA CYS A 105 -0.56 -0.21 -4.71
C CYS A 105 -1.43 0.91 -5.29
N ALA A 106 -1.89 1.86 -4.47
CA ALA A 106 -2.67 3.01 -4.91
C ALA A 106 -1.89 3.91 -5.89
N ILE A 107 -0.62 4.21 -5.59
CA ILE A 107 0.27 4.99 -6.46
C ILE A 107 0.43 4.34 -7.85
N ASN A 108 0.45 3.01 -7.88
CA ASN A 108 0.68 2.23 -9.09
C ASN A 108 -0.63 1.74 -9.76
N TYR A 109 -1.80 2.15 -9.26
CA TYR A 109 -3.13 1.66 -9.68
C TYR A 109 -3.15 0.13 -9.81
N ILE A 110 -2.78 -0.54 -8.72
CA ILE A 110 -2.95 -1.98 -8.58
C ILE A 110 -4.19 -2.20 -7.73
N HIS A 111 -5.11 -3.00 -8.25
CA HIS A 111 -6.27 -3.41 -7.50
C HIS A 111 -5.83 -4.40 -6.42
N VAL A 112 -6.19 -4.14 -5.17
CA VAL A 112 -5.87 -5.02 -4.04
C VAL A 112 -7.18 -5.54 -3.50
N GLU A 113 -7.38 -6.85 -3.63
CA GLU A 113 -8.44 -7.61 -2.99
C GLU A 113 -7.84 -8.16 -1.69
N TRP A 114 -8.33 -7.72 -0.54
CA TRP A 114 -7.70 -8.14 0.71
C TRP A 114 -8.66 -8.36 1.86
N THR A 115 -8.24 -9.23 2.76
CA THR A 115 -8.97 -9.58 3.98
C THR A 115 -8.26 -8.99 5.19
N LEU A 116 -9.01 -8.35 6.09
CA LEU A 116 -8.47 -7.94 7.38
C LEU A 116 -8.34 -9.17 8.30
N ALA A 117 -7.13 -9.41 8.79
CA ALA A 117 -6.77 -10.54 9.66
C ALA A 117 -6.25 -10.07 11.04
N SER A 118 -6.89 -9.06 11.65
CA SER A 118 -6.47 -8.51 12.95
C SER A 118 -7.66 -8.18 13.86
N ASP A 119 -7.66 -8.69 15.10
CA ASP A 119 -8.69 -8.43 16.11
C ASP A 119 -8.62 -7.03 16.76
N HIS A 120 -7.53 -6.29 16.55
CA HIS A 120 -7.35 -4.94 17.11
C HIS A 120 -6.94 -3.93 16.04
N PRO A 121 -7.80 -3.68 15.03
CA PRO A 121 -7.43 -2.82 13.94
C PRO A 121 -7.27 -1.36 14.37
N ILE A 122 -6.43 -0.63 13.64
CA ILE A 122 -6.35 0.84 13.76
C ILE A 122 -7.66 1.50 13.31
N ASP A 123 -7.85 2.76 13.71
CA ASP A 123 -8.90 3.63 13.14
C ASP A 123 -8.68 3.78 11.62
N PRO A 124 -9.69 3.50 10.77
CA PRO A 124 -9.51 3.55 9.32
C PRO A 124 -9.62 4.97 8.77
N THR A 125 -10.16 5.93 9.53
CA THR A 125 -10.37 7.33 9.12
C THR A 125 -9.18 7.97 8.37
N PRO A 126 -7.93 7.89 8.85
CA PRO A 126 -6.79 8.48 8.14
C PRO A 126 -6.47 7.81 6.79
N ILE A 127 -6.88 6.55 6.58
CA ILE A 127 -6.47 5.70 5.45
C ILE A 127 -7.62 5.37 4.48
N VAL A 128 -8.78 5.99 4.64
CA VAL A 128 -9.97 5.72 3.82
C VAL A 128 -9.77 5.92 2.31
N HIS A 129 -8.79 6.74 1.90
CA HIS A 129 -8.45 6.95 0.48
C HIS A 129 -7.70 5.77 -0.16
N PHE A 130 -7.31 4.76 0.63
CA PHE A 130 -6.83 3.48 0.11
C PHE A 130 -7.99 2.48 0.00
N LEU A 131 -7.82 1.43 -0.83
CA LEU A 131 -8.84 0.41 -1.03
C LEU A 131 -9.21 -0.27 0.31
N PRO A 132 -10.50 -0.33 0.67
CA PRO A 132 -10.96 -1.03 1.87
C PRO A 132 -10.74 -2.55 1.73
N PRO A 133 -10.76 -3.31 2.84
CA PRO A 133 -10.77 -4.76 2.76
C PRO A 133 -12.10 -5.23 2.15
N GLU A 134 -12.05 -6.30 1.37
CA GLU A 134 -13.24 -6.95 0.82
C GLU A 134 -13.93 -7.83 1.86
N PHE A 135 -13.14 -8.42 2.75
CA PHE A 135 -13.61 -9.33 3.80
C PHE A 135 -12.95 -9.02 5.15
N LEU A 136 -13.63 -9.43 6.22
CA LEU A 136 -13.10 -9.44 7.58
C LEU A 136 -13.05 -10.90 8.03
N ASP A 137 -11.86 -11.42 8.37
CA ASP A 137 -11.67 -12.78 8.89
C ASP A 137 -11.47 -12.78 10.42
N VAL A 138 -12.04 -11.77 11.07
CA VAL A 138 -11.85 -11.48 12.49
C VAL A 138 -13.12 -10.91 13.09
N GLU A 139 -13.36 -11.25 14.35
CA GLU A 139 -14.50 -10.75 15.12
C GLU A 139 -13.98 -9.77 16.19
N PHE A 140 -14.15 -8.48 15.93
CA PHE A 140 -13.88 -7.43 16.90
C PHE A 140 -15.10 -6.51 17.09
N GLU A 141 -15.13 -5.80 18.20
CA GLU A 141 -16.24 -4.91 18.52
C GLU A 141 -16.40 -3.85 17.43
N ASN A 142 -17.62 -3.70 16.90
CA ASN A 142 -17.95 -2.78 15.81
C ASN A 142 -17.28 -3.07 14.46
N ALA A 143 -16.87 -4.32 14.17
CA ALA A 143 -16.24 -4.70 12.90
C ALA A 143 -17.01 -4.25 11.65
N SER A 144 -18.33 -4.46 11.61
CA SER A 144 -19.16 -4.03 10.48
C SER A 144 -19.16 -2.51 10.31
N LYS A 145 -19.23 -1.75 11.41
CA LYS A 145 -19.21 -0.28 11.37
C LYS A 145 -17.83 0.25 10.96
N TRP A 146 -16.76 -0.41 11.39
CA TRP A 146 -15.40 -0.10 10.99
C TRP A 146 -15.24 -0.22 9.46
N LEU A 147 -15.76 -1.30 8.87
CA LEU A 147 -15.74 -1.50 7.42
C LEU A 147 -16.66 -0.50 6.69
N GLU A 148 -17.86 -0.26 7.21
CA GLU A 148 -18.82 0.72 6.68
C GLU A 148 -18.19 2.11 6.57
N ILE A 149 -17.53 2.59 7.64
CA ILE A 149 -16.82 3.88 7.64
C ILE A 149 -15.78 3.94 6.51
N TRP A 150 -14.97 2.89 6.34
CA TRP A 150 -13.95 2.87 5.29
C TRP A 150 -14.61 2.90 3.91
N CYS A 151 -15.58 2.03 3.65
CA CYS A 151 -16.26 1.94 2.35
C CYS A 151 -17.01 3.23 1.99
N GLU A 152 -17.76 3.82 2.92
CA GLU A 152 -18.55 5.05 2.68
C GLU A 152 -17.67 6.28 2.41
N ASN A 153 -16.49 6.33 3.03
CA ASN A 153 -15.55 7.45 2.88
C ASN A 153 -14.44 7.15 1.88
N HIS A 154 -14.49 6.00 1.20
CA HIS A 154 -13.47 5.64 0.23
C HIS A 154 -13.55 6.56 -0.99
N LEU A 155 -12.48 7.31 -1.20
CA LEU A 155 -12.28 8.13 -2.38
C LEU A 155 -10.88 7.90 -2.91
N ASN A 156 -10.80 7.24 -4.06
CA ASN A 156 -9.55 7.12 -4.78
C ASN A 156 -8.96 8.51 -5.06
N GLU A 157 -7.66 8.67 -4.88
CA GLU A 157 -6.96 9.96 -4.94
C GLU A 157 -7.48 11.02 -3.95
N GLY A 158 -8.14 10.58 -2.87
CA GLY A 158 -8.70 11.44 -1.83
C GLY A 158 -7.65 12.23 -1.05
N LEU A 159 -6.37 11.83 -1.06
CA LEU A 159 -5.28 12.56 -0.42
C LEU A 159 -4.04 12.58 -1.31
N THR A 160 -3.83 13.68 -2.02
CA THR A 160 -2.80 13.78 -3.07
C THR A 160 -1.89 14.98 -2.92
N TYR A 161 -0.68 14.91 -3.48
CA TYR A 161 0.25 16.05 -3.54
C TYR A 161 0.81 16.33 -4.93
N ARG A 162 1.16 17.61 -5.15
CA ARG A 162 2.00 18.06 -6.26
C ARG A 162 3.22 18.77 -5.70
N ARG A 163 4.39 18.41 -6.23
CA ARG A 163 5.67 19.04 -5.84
C ARG A 163 6.02 20.16 -6.81
N GLY A 164 6.36 21.31 -6.26
CA GLY A 164 6.96 22.44 -6.98
C GLY A 164 8.37 22.75 -6.46
N PRO A 165 9.05 23.76 -7.02
CA PRO A 165 10.35 24.20 -6.55
C PRO A 165 10.25 24.77 -5.12
N GLY A 166 10.71 24.02 -4.13
CA GLY A 166 10.71 24.47 -2.73
C GLY A 166 9.35 24.46 -2.03
N PHE A 167 8.33 23.78 -2.58
CA PHE A 167 7.05 23.59 -1.89
C PHE A 167 6.34 22.29 -2.33
N VAL A 168 5.37 21.87 -1.53
CA VAL A 168 4.43 20.79 -1.82
C VAL A 168 3.00 21.27 -1.57
N ASN A 169 2.13 21.12 -2.56
CA ASN A 169 0.70 21.37 -2.39
C ASN A 169 0.00 20.04 -2.16
N VAL A 170 -0.70 19.90 -1.03
CA VAL A 170 -1.52 18.74 -0.68
C VAL A 170 -2.99 19.11 -0.86
N ARG A 171 -3.73 18.24 -1.55
CA ARG A 171 -5.18 18.28 -1.68
C ARG A 171 -5.76 17.12 -0.90
N ASP A 172 -6.62 17.41 0.06
CA ASP A 172 -7.32 16.44 0.90
C ASP A 172 -8.82 16.56 0.67
N GLN A 173 -9.40 15.52 0.07
CA GLN A 173 -10.81 15.39 -0.27
C GLN A 173 -11.49 14.31 0.57
N ARG A 174 -10.81 13.74 1.57
CA ARG A 174 -11.41 12.76 2.50
C ARG A 174 -12.60 13.35 3.28
N PRO A 175 -12.59 14.62 3.73
CA PRO A 175 -13.78 15.21 4.35
C PRO A 175 -14.89 15.39 3.31
N THR A 176 -16.06 14.80 3.55
CA THR A 176 -17.20 14.73 2.62
C THR A 176 -17.71 16.11 2.15
N PHE A 177 -17.53 17.16 2.95
CA PHE A 177 -18.15 18.48 2.69
C PHE A 177 -17.16 19.63 2.47
N ASP A 178 -15.86 19.42 2.70
CA ASP A 178 -14.88 20.51 2.63
C ASP A 178 -13.50 19.99 2.22
N SER A 179 -13.19 20.11 0.92
CA SER A 179 -11.85 19.79 0.40
C SER A 179 -10.83 20.79 0.97
N ARG A 180 -9.78 20.27 1.60
CA ARG A 180 -8.72 21.07 2.19
C ARG A 180 -7.52 21.15 1.26
N PHE A 181 -6.89 22.32 1.23
CA PHE A 181 -5.65 22.56 0.50
C PHE A 181 -4.59 23.03 1.48
N PHE A 182 -3.46 22.32 1.49
CA PHE A 182 -2.31 22.68 2.30
C PHE A 182 -1.15 23.02 1.38
N GLN A 183 -0.55 24.19 1.55
CA GLN A 183 0.74 24.51 0.95
C GLN A 183 1.81 24.33 2.02
N ILE A 184 2.74 23.43 1.76
CA ILE A 184 3.90 23.15 2.61
C ILE A 184 5.11 23.77 1.90
N ASP A 185 5.52 24.97 2.30
CA ASP A 185 6.56 25.76 1.64
C ASP A 185 7.70 26.19 2.56
N ASN A 186 7.51 26.09 3.88
CA ASN A 186 8.59 26.29 4.82
C ASN A 186 9.48 25.04 4.89
N LYS A 187 10.78 25.28 5.05
CA LYS A 187 11.81 24.22 5.01
C LYS A 187 11.59 23.13 6.06
N VAL A 188 11.18 23.51 7.27
CA VAL A 188 11.03 22.59 8.40
C VAL A 188 9.92 21.57 8.14
N ASP A 189 8.76 22.04 7.68
CA ASP A 189 7.64 21.16 7.36
C ASP A 189 7.95 20.30 6.12
N LEU A 190 8.63 20.86 5.11
CA LEU A 190 9.09 20.09 3.95
C LEU A 190 10.06 18.97 4.34
N ASP A 191 10.98 19.21 5.26
CA ASP A 191 11.91 18.21 5.75
C ASP A 191 11.12 17.06 6.42
N VAL A 192 10.13 17.35 7.27
CA VAL A 192 9.22 16.34 7.85
C VAL A 192 8.44 15.57 6.78
N PHE A 193 7.86 16.28 5.82
CA PHE A 193 7.07 15.69 4.74
C PHE A 193 7.92 14.68 3.94
N ASN A 194 9.15 15.06 3.60
CA ASN A 194 10.07 14.21 2.83
C ASN A 194 10.62 13.04 3.66
N MET A 195 10.97 13.28 4.92
CA MET A 195 11.56 12.26 5.80
C MET A 195 10.58 11.14 6.17
N THR A 196 9.28 11.37 6.07
CA THR A 196 8.23 10.42 6.44
C THR A 196 7.58 9.73 5.24
N MET A 197 8.10 9.91 4.02
CA MET A 197 7.55 9.26 2.81
C MET A 197 7.55 7.73 2.89
N GLU A 198 8.52 7.17 3.61
CA GLU A 198 8.69 5.75 3.90
C GLU A 198 8.42 5.46 5.38
N PRO A 199 8.01 4.21 5.74
CA PRO A 199 7.94 3.73 7.12
C PRO A 199 9.21 4.01 7.92
N LYS A 200 9.06 4.68 9.06
CA LYS A 200 10.20 5.03 9.92
C LYS A 200 9.80 5.06 11.38
N ARG A 201 10.76 4.77 12.28
CA ARG A 201 10.57 5.02 13.72
C ARG A 201 10.83 6.48 14.05
N LEU A 202 9.91 7.11 14.78
CA LEU A 202 10.02 8.49 15.22
C LEU A 202 11.27 8.72 16.06
N SER A 203 11.58 7.80 16.97
CA SER A 203 12.80 7.85 17.79
C SER A 203 14.10 7.98 16.99
N ASP A 204 14.15 7.46 15.75
CA ASP A 204 15.36 7.47 14.92
C ASP A 204 15.70 8.86 14.36
N PHE A 205 14.73 9.78 14.28
CA PHE A 205 14.91 11.08 13.60
C PHE A 205 14.24 12.25 14.32
N LEU A 206 13.70 12.05 15.53
CA LEU A 206 13.00 13.09 16.29
C LEU A 206 13.85 14.35 16.51
N GLN A 207 15.18 14.19 16.62
CA GLN A 207 16.11 15.31 16.80
C GLN A 207 16.32 16.14 15.52
N GLU A 208 16.01 15.57 14.35
CA GLU A 208 16.21 16.19 13.03
C GLU A 208 14.95 16.91 12.54
N VAL A 209 13.82 16.76 13.24
CA VAL A 209 12.53 17.31 12.83
C VAL A 209 11.90 18.20 13.88
N SER A 210 11.09 19.15 13.43
CA SER A 210 10.25 19.94 14.33
C SER A 210 9.09 19.11 14.87
N PHE A 211 9.00 19.03 16.20
CA PHE A 211 7.87 18.39 16.87
C PHE A 211 6.53 19.07 16.55
N GLU A 212 6.51 20.39 16.39
CA GLU A 212 5.28 21.12 16.05
C GLU A 212 4.82 20.85 14.61
N ALA A 213 5.77 20.75 13.67
CA ALA A 213 5.50 20.36 12.30
C ALA A 213 4.88 18.95 12.25
N LEU A 214 5.51 18.00 12.93
CA LEU A 214 5.04 16.63 13.07
C LEU A 214 3.62 16.57 13.64
N LYS A 215 3.39 17.25 14.76
CA LYS A 215 2.09 17.30 15.45
C LYS A 215 1.01 17.90 14.57
N SER A 216 1.34 18.96 13.82
CA SER A 216 0.43 19.56 12.84
C SER A 216 0.05 18.55 11.75
N MET A 217 1.03 17.89 11.13
CA MET A 217 0.75 16.93 10.06
C MET A 217 -0.03 15.69 10.53
N ILE A 218 0.19 15.21 11.75
CA ILE A 218 -0.61 14.14 12.37
C ILE A 218 -2.05 14.64 12.63
N LYS A 219 -2.21 15.85 13.17
CA LYS A 219 -3.53 16.46 13.41
C LYS A 219 -4.36 16.57 12.13
N TYR A 220 -3.73 16.92 11.01
CA TYR A 220 -4.36 16.97 9.69
C TYR A 220 -4.40 15.61 8.98
N GLN A 221 -4.03 14.52 9.66
CA GLN A 221 -4.01 13.15 9.13
C GLN A 221 -3.22 13.03 7.82
N LEU A 222 -2.19 13.86 7.64
CA LEU A 222 -1.24 13.71 6.53
C LEU A 222 -0.22 12.60 6.84
N LEU A 223 0.06 12.41 8.13
CA LEU A 223 0.88 11.32 8.64
C LEU A 223 0.02 10.37 9.48
N LEU A 224 0.20 9.08 9.28
CA LEU A 224 -0.26 8.04 10.19
C LEU A 224 0.84 7.77 11.21
N ARG A 225 0.49 7.79 12.49
CA ARG A 225 1.37 7.36 13.58
C ARG A 225 0.73 6.16 14.27
N VAL A 226 1.49 5.09 14.41
CA VAL A 226 1.15 3.93 15.25
C VAL A 226 2.31 3.73 16.21
N ASP A 227 2.08 4.01 17.49
CA ASP A 227 3.13 4.02 18.53
C ASP A 227 4.36 4.86 18.13
N ASP A 228 5.55 4.27 18.03
CA ASP A 228 6.79 4.94 17.60
C ASP A 228 6.97 4.90 16.07
N TRP A 229 6.06 4.35 15.29
CA TRP A 229 6.18 4.30 13.83
C TRP A 229 5.34 5.37 13.15
N ILE A 230 5.86 5.90 12.04
CA ILE A 230 5.21 6.96 11.27
C ILE A 230 5.35 6.74 9.77
N LEU A 231 4.33 7.17 9.04
CA LEU A 231 4.27 7.16 7.58
C LEU A 231 3.46 8.34 7.05
N ASN A 232 3.91 8.94 5.96
CA ASN A 232 3.18 9.92 5.18
C ASN A 232 2.17 9.22 4.26
N LEU A 233 0.89 9.59 4.39
CA LEU A 233 -0.23 8.96 3.69
C LEU A 233 -0.51 9.58 2.31
N VAL A 234 0.12 10.72 2.01
CA VAL A 234 -0.18 11.49 0.81
C VAL A 234 0.46 10.84 -0.42
N THR A 235 -0.32 10.65 -1.48
CA THR A 235 0.16 10.07 -2.75
C THR A 235 0.45 11.15 -3.78
N PRO A 236 1.43 10.97 -4.69
CA PRO A 236 1.62 11.92 -5.79
C PRO A 236 0.36 11.96 -6.67
N VAL A 237 0.00 13.14 -7.17
CA VAL A 237 -1.00 13.23 -8.25
C VAL A 237 -0.45 12.48 -9.45
N ASN A 238 -1.16 11.44 -9.88
CA ASN A 238 -0.78 10.72 -11.07
C ASN A 238 -1.13 11.56 -12.31
N LYS A 239 -0.27 11.53 -13.34
CA LYS A 239 -0.48 12.26 -14.59
C LYS A 239 -1.24 11.44 -15.64
N LYS A 240 -1.62 10.20 -15.31
CA LYS A 240 -2.39 9.36 -16.22
C LYS A 240 -3.83 9.86 -16.25
N VAL A 241 -4.38 10.03 -17.45
CA VAL A 241 -5.80 10.29 -17.67
C VAL A 241 -6.54 9.11 -17.05
N ILE A 242 -7.26 9.34 -15.95
CA ILE A 242 -8.15 8.34 -15.37
C ILE A 242 -9.21 8.07 -16.45
N PRO A 243 -9.34 6.84 -16.97
CA PRO A 243 -10.47 6.50 -17.82
C PRO A 243 -11.72 6.70 -16.97
N PHE A 244 -12.62 7.57 -17.44
CA PHE A 244 -13.96 7.65 -16.87
C PHE A 244 -14.57 6.23 -16.95
N LEU A 245 -14.93 5.67 -15.80
CA LEU A 245 -15.86 4.54 -15.70
C LEU A 245 -17.28 5.03 -15.99
#